data_AF-A0A8X6VZJ7-F1
#
_entry.id   AF-A0A8X6VZJ7-F1
#
_cell.length_a   1.000
_cell.length_b   1.000
_cell.length_c   1.000
_cell.angle_alpha   90.00
_cell.angle_beta   90.00
_cell.angle_gamma   90.00
#
_symmetry.space_group_name_H-M   'P 1'
#
loop_
_entity.id
_entity.type
_entity.pdbx_description
1 polymer ?
#
loop_
_entity_poly.entity_id
_entity_poly.type
_entity_poly.pdbx_seq_one_letter_code
_entity_poly.pdbx_strand_id
1 'polypeptide(L)'
;MEDRLEELEVRIRDILNSLIANIVSSVHNHENAISKTNSKPKLEIKLPEIPLPVFRGRYDEWPSFKSQFDNIISNNNDLSESQKLYYLKASLQGDAKLLEAVDDSFESLITALTTRFENKRLLTETHINAILEIEKLTSESARDIRTMTDILSKNIRALKLLGFERNNLSYLILLNIILKKIDRETRKQFEQSIDSNQIPELDRYIYNVFRKKKPNYR
;
A
#
# COMPACT_ATOMS: atom_id res chain seq x y z
N MET A 1 -8.04 83.58 28.48
CA MET A 1 -8.25 82.73 27.29
C MET A 1 -7.38 81.47 27.40
N GLU A 2 -6.14 81.60 27.89
CA GLU A 2 -5.25 80.48 28.29
C GLU A 2 -5.93 79.35 29.10
N ASP A 3 -6.58 79.65 30.22
CA ASP A 3 -7.15 78.61 31.10
C ASP A 3 -8.19 77.71 30.41
N ARG A 4 -8.93 78.25 29.43
CA ARG A 4 -9.90 77.47 28.64
C ARG A 4 -9.24 76.57 27.59
N LEU A 5 -8.02 76.94 27.16
CA LEU A 5 -7.23 76.15 26.22
C LEU A 5 -6.58 74.98 26.95
N GLU A 6 -6.03 75.21 28.14
CA GLU A 6 -5.46 74.15 28.99
C GLU A 6 -6.52 73.13 29.42
N GLU A 7 -7.73 73.57 29.78
CA GLU A 7 -8.83 72.66 30.12
C GLU A 7 -9.28 71.80 28.93
N LEU A 8 -9.22 72.34 27.71
CA LEU A 8 -9.53 71.62 26.49
C LEU A 8 -8.48 70.52 26.21
N GLU A 9 -7.19 70.83 26.40
CA GLU A 9 -6.10 69.87 26.20
C GLU A 9 -6.18 68.68 27.16
N VAL A 10 -6.51 68.94 28.42
CA VAL A 10 -6.70 67.89 29.44
C VAL A 10 -7.83 66.95 29.02
N ARG A 11 -8.99 67.51 28.62
CA ARG A 11 -10.13 66.68 28.19
C ARG A 11 -9.82 65.86 26.92
N ILE A 12 -9.08 66.42 25.97
CA ILE A 12 -8.65 65.68 24.77
C ILE A 12 -7.73 64.52 25.15
N ARG A 13 -6.78 64.75 26.07
CA ARG A 13 -5.87 63.71 26.55
C ARG A 13 -6.61 62.57 27.25
N ASP A 14 -7.60 62.89 28.07
CA ASP A 14 -8.41 61.88 28.78
C ASP A 14 -9.25 61.05 27.81
N ILE A 15 -9.87 61.70 26.81
CA ILE A 15 -10.61 61.01 25.76
C ILE A 15 -9.69 60.08 24.97
N LEU A 16 -8.50 60.55 24.58
CA LEU A 16 -7.52 59.71 23.87
C LEU A 16 -7.08 58.51 24.70
N ASN A 17 -6.78 58.70 25.99
CA ASN A 17 -6.40 57.62 26.88
C ASN A 17 -7.54 56.59 27.05
N SER A 18 -8.78 57.05 27.16
CA SER A 18 -9.95 56.16 27.25
C SER A 18 -10.16 55.34 25.96
N LEU A 19 -9.93 55.96 24.79
CA LEU A 19 -10.03 55.28 23.49
C LEU A 19 -8.91 54.26 23.32
N ILE A 20 -7.68 54.59 23.73
CA ILE A 20 -6.55 53.67 23.71
C ILE A 20 -6.82 52.47 24.62
N ALA A 21 -7.31 52.69 25.85
CA ALA A 21 -7.66 51.62 26.77
C ALA A 21 -8.75 50.68 26.21
N ASN A 22 -9.75 51.24 25.52
CA ASN A 22 -10.80 50.46 24.86
C ASN A 22 -10.26 49.65 23.67
N ILE A 23 -9.37 50.22 22.86
CA ILE A 23 -8.74 49.50 21.74
C ILE A 23 -7.88 48.35 22.27
N VAL A 24 -7.04 48.61 23.28
CA VAL A 24 -6.19 47.57 23.92
C VAL A 24 -7.05 46.44 24.48
N SER A 25 -8.16 46.77 25.16
CA SER A 25 -9.10 45.77 25.68
C SER A 25 -9.77 44.98 24.54
N SER A 26 -10.14 45.64 23.44
CA SER A 26 -10.73 44.97 22.27
C SER A 26 -9.75 44.04 21.56
N VAL A 27 -8.47 44.41 21.47
CA VAL A 27 -7.41 43.58 20.88
C VAL A 27 -7.12 42.36 21.77
N HIS A 28 -7.05 42.55 23.10
CA HIS A 28 -6.83 41.46 24.05
C HIS A 28 -8.01 40.45 24.08
N ASN A 29 -9.23 40.94 23.86
CA ASN A 29 -10.40 40.08 23.68
C ASN A 29 -10.36 39.30 22.35
N HIS A 30 -9.81 39.90 21.28
CA HIS A 30 -9.64 39.21 19.99
C HIS A 30 -8.56 38.12 20.04
N GLU A 31 -7.44 38.34 20.71
CA GLU A 31 -6.38 37.33 20.89
C GLU A 31 -6.85 36.13 21.74
N ASN A 32 -7.66 36.38 22.78
CA ASN A 32 -8.24 35.32 23.61
C ASN A 32 -9.38 34.55 22.91
N ALA A 33 -10.10 35.18 21.97
CA ALA A 33 -11.12 34.52 21.15
C ALA A 33 -10.52 33.67 20.02
N ILE A 34 -9.41 34.11 19.41
CA ILE A 34 -8.69 33.36 18.36
C ILE A 34 -7.97 32.13 18.95
N SER A 35 -7.55 32.20 20.23
CA SER A 35 -6.90 31.08 20.92
C SER A 35 -7.88 30.01 21.46
N LYS A 36 -9.19 30.29 21.50
CA LYS A 36 -10.23 29.35 22.00
C LYS A 36 -11.20 28.83 20.93
N THR A 37 -10.99 29.14 19.65
CA THR A 37 -11.90 28.72 18.55
C THR A 37 -11.22 28.03 17.36
N ASN A 38 -9.94 27.66 17.48
CA ASN A 38 -9.22 26.88 16.47
C ASN A 38 -9.36 25.35 16.62
N SER A 39 -10.33 24.85 17.37
CA SER A 39 -10.88 23.52 17.08
C SER A 39 -11.97 23.67 16.03
N LYS A 40 -11.56 23.75 14.76
CA LYS A 40 -12.43 23.22 13.70
C LYS A 40 -12.95 21.88 14.21
N PRO A 41 -14.25 21.57 14.19
CA PRO A 41 -14.68 20.21 14.46
C PRO A 41 -13.90 19.39 13.44
N LYS A 42 -12.89 18.65 13.92
CA LYS A 42 -12.27 17.63 13.13
C LYS A 42 -13.47 16.76 12.81
N LEU A 43 -13.96 16.84 11.58
CA LEU A 43 -14.78 15.80 11.03
C LEU A 43 -13.86 14.60 11.15
N GLU A 44 -13.95 13.90 12.28
CA GLU A 44 -13.42 12.57 12.44
C GLU A 44 -14.20 11.78 11.42
N ILE A 45 -13.67 11.77 10.21
CA ILE A 45 -13.89 10.69 9.27
C ILE A 45 -13.46 9.48 10.08
N LYS A 46 -14.43 8.82 10.73
CA LYS A 46 -14.23 7.53 11.36
C LYS A 46 -13.92 6.59 10.21
N LEU A 47 -12.63 6.47 9.95
CA LEU A 47 -12.13 5.45 9.04
C LEU A 47 -12.60 4.11 9.60
N PRO A 48 -13.00 3.16 8.73
CA PRO A 48 -13.28 1.82 9.17
C PRO A 48 -12.06 1.31 9.95
N GLU A 49 -12.33 0.65 11.08
CA GLU A 49 -11.30 0.04 11.90
C GLU A 49 -10.51 -0.95 11.04
N ILE A 50 -9.18 -0.87 11.09
CA ILE A 50 -8.33 -1.76 10.31
C ILE A 50 -8.52 -3.16 10.89
N PRO A 51 -9.07 -4.12 10.13
CA PRO A 51 -9.33 -5.45 10.67
C PRO A 51 -8.00 -6.14 10.97
N LEU A 52 -7.99 -6.96 12.02
CA LEU A 52 -6.85 -7.81 12.32
C LEU A 52 -6.64 -8.79 11.15
N PRO A 53 -5.41 -8.88 10.60
CA PRO A 53 -5.15 -9.78 9.49
C PRO A 53 -5.34 -11.23 9.93
N VAL A 54 -5.86 -12.08 9.03
CA VAL A 54 -6.12 -13.49 9.32
C VAL A 54 -5.17 -14.35 8.52
N PHE A 55 -4.56 -15.33 9.17
CA PHE A 55 -3.66 -16.28 8.54
C PHE A 55 -4.16 -17.71 8.72
N ARG A 56 -4.45 -18.40 7.61
CA ARG A 56 -5.01 -19.75 7.62
C ARG A 56 -3.97 -20.88 7.51
N GLY A 57 -2.69 -20.52 7.36
CA GLY A 57 -1.61 -21.48 7.15
C GLY A 57 -1.31 -21.79 5.68
N ARG A 58 -1.78 -20.96 4.74
CA ARG A 58 -1.38 -21.11 3.33
C ARG A 58 -0.05 -20.41 3.06
N TYR A 59 0.84 -21.09 2.36
CA TYR A 59 2.17 -20.55 2.04
C TYR A 59 2.11 -19.24 1.24
N ASP A 60 1.21 -19.14 0.26
CA ASP A 60 1.05 -17.95 -0.57
C ASP A 60 0.49 -16.73 0.20
N GLU A 61 -0.24 -16.96 1.29
CA GLU A 61 -0.77 -15.91 2.17
C GLU A 61 0.29 -15.37 3.14
N TRP A 62 1.32 -16.17 3.48
CA TRP A 62 2.30 -15.83 4.52
C TRP A 62 3.01 -14.49 4.31
N PRO A 63 3.57 -14.16 3.12
CA PRO A 63 4.28 -12.89 2.94
C PRO A 63 3.37 -11.67 3.14
N SER A 64 2.11 -11.77 2.69
CA SER A 64 1.12 -10.69 2.85
C SER A 64 0.69 -10.55 4.30
N PHE A 65 0.42 -11.67 4.98
CA PHE A 65 0.08 -11.68 6.40
C PHE A 65 1.19 -11.09 7.24
N LYS A 66 2.43 -11.58 7.08
CA LYS A 66 3.58 -11.13 7.87
C LYS A 66 3.81 -9.62 7.71
N SER A 67 3.76 -9.12 6.48
CA SER A 67 3.89 -7.67 6.22
C SER A 67 2.77 -6.85 6.86
N GLN A 68 1.51 -7.29 6.76
CA GLN A 68 0.38 -6.58 7.38
C GLN A 68 0.46 -6.61 8.91
N PHE A 69 0.72 -7.78 9.48
CA PHE A 69 0.83 -7.97 10.91
C PHE A 69 1.99 -7.17 11.50
N ASP A 70 3.14 -7.12 10.81
CA ASP A 70 4.29 -6.34 11.27
C ASP A 70 4.00 -4.83 11.28
N ASN A 71 3.29 -4.33 10.27
CA ASN A 71 2.91 -2.92 10.20
C ASN A 71 1.86 -2.51 11.24
N ILE A 72 0.93 -3.41 11.60
CA ILE A 72 -0.18 -3.09 12.52
C ILE A 72 0.21 -3.37 13.98
N ILE A 73 0.91 -4.48 14.24
CA ILE A 73 1.12 -5.03 15.58
C ILE A 73 2.61 -5.12 15.94
N SER A 74 3.45 -5.81 15.15
CA SER A 74 4.83 -6.11 15.58
C SER A 74 5.68 -4.86 15.78
N ASN A 75 5.55 -3.87 14.88
CA ASN A 75 6.29 -2.60 14.91
C ASN A 75 5.61 -1.52 15.77
N ASN A 76 4.50 -1.85 16.43
CA ASN A 76 3.80 -0.92 17.29
C ASN A 76 4.45 -0.92 18.70
N ASN A 77 5.10 0.19 19.05
CA ASN A 77 5.80 0.35 20.33
C ASN A 77 4.85 0.55 21.52
N ASP A 78 3.57 0.85 21.27
CA ASP A 78 2.58 1.02 22.33
C ASP A 78 2.02 -0.32 22.84
N LEU A 79 2.35 -1.44 22.16
CA LEU A 79 1.91 -2.77 22.52
C LEU A 79 2.99 -3.54 23.29
N SER A 80 2.62 -4.13 24.41
CA SER A 80 3.48 -5.07 25.14
C SER A 80 3.60 -6.41 24.41
N GLU A 81 4.64 -7.17 24.71
CA GLU A 81 4.85 -8.50 24.11
C GLU A 81 3.68 -9.46 24.34
N SER A 82 3.02 -9.40 25.51
CA SER A 82 1.82 -10.19 25.79
C SER A 82 0.63 -9.77 24.93
N GLN A 83 0.46 -8.48 24.65
CA GLN A 83 -0.58 -7.98 23.75
C GLN A 83 -0.31 -8.40 22.30
N LYS A 84 0.95 -8.30 21.84
CA LYS A 84 1.35 -8.77 20.50
C LYS A 84 1.10 -10.27 20.34
N LEU A 85 1.43 -11.08 21.34
CA LEU A 85 1.12 -12.51 21.35
C LEU A 85 -0.39 -12.78 21.28
N TYR A 86 -1.19 -12.06 22.05
CA TYR A 86 -2.65 -12.19 22.03
C TYR A 86 -3.20 -11.91 20.62
N TYR A 87 -2.78 -10.81 19.99
CA TYR A 87 -3.18 -10.49 18.62
C TYR A 87 -2.67 -11.49 17.60
N LEU A 88 -1.44 -12.01 17.77
CA LEU A 88 -0.90 -13.05 16.91
C LEU A 88 -1.79 -14.29 16.97
N LYS A 89 -2.08 -14.82 18.17
CA LYS A 89 -2.97 -15.98 18.37
C LYS A 89 -4.38 -15.74 17.80
N ALA A 90 -4.94 -14.54 17.99
CA ALA A 90 -6.24 -14.17 17.43
C ALA A 90 -6.26 -14.11 15.89
N SER A 91 -5.10 -13.85 15.28
CA SER A 91 -4.92 -13.80 13.82
C SER A 91 -4.80 -15.19 13.18
N LEU A 92 -4.49 -16.25 13.94
CA LEU A 92 -4.26 -17.59 13.41
C LEU A 92 -5.56 -18.39 13.28
N GLN A 93 -5.72 -19.04 12.12
CA GLN A 93 -6.81 -19.96 11.81
C GLN A 93 -6.27 -21.17 11.07
N GLY A 94 -7.07 -22.24 10.95
CA GLY A 94 -6.71 -23.43 10.18
C GLY A 94 -5.39 -24.05 10.59
N ASP A 95 -4.54 -24.36 9.62
CA ASP A 95 -3.25 -25.03 9.81
C ASP A 95 -2.24 -24.18 10.58
N ALA A 96 -2.36 -22.85 10.51
CA ALA A 96 -1.51 -21.96 11.27
C ALA A 96 -1.77 -22.04 12.77
N LYS A 97 -3.03 -22.28 13.17
CA LYS A 97 -3.41 -22.39 14.59
C LYS A 97 -2.87 -23.66 15.26
N LEU A 98 -2.57 -24.69 14.47
CA LEU A 98 -1.95 -25.94 14.96
C LEU A 98 -0.51 -25.75 15.46
N LEU A 99 0.12 -24.61 15.19
CA LEU A 99 1.46 -24.28 15.69
C LEU A 99 1.45 -23.61 17.06
N GLU A 100 0.28 -23.21 17.56
CA GLU A 100 0.16 -22.57 18.86
C GLU A 100 0.41 -23.59 19.98
N ALA A 101 1.38 -23.30 20.85
CA ALA A 101 1.61 -24.00 22.11
C ALA A 101 1.08 -23.20 23.30
N VAL A 102 0.86 -23.90 24.42
CA VAL A 102 0.31 -23.32 25.66
C VAL A 102 1.27 -22.28 26.25
N ASP A 103 2.58 -22.55 26.21
CA ASP A 103 3.62 -21.72 26.84
C ASP A 103 4.37 -20.83 25.83
N ASP A 104 3.78 -20.53 24.67
CA ASP A 104 4.43 -19.70 23.66
C ASP A 104 4.61 -18.24 24.10
N SER A 105 5.80 -17.71 23.87
CA SER A 105 6.03 -16.26 23.80
C SER A 105 5.72 -15.72 22.40
N PHE A 106 5.59 -14.39 22.25
CA PHE A 106 5.45 -13.77 20.92
C PHE A 106 6.59 -14.18 19.98
N GLU A 107 7.83 -14.15 20.48
CA GLU A 107 9.03 -14.51 19.75
C GLU A 107 9.05 -16.00 19.35
N SER A 108 8.66 -16.91 20.27
CA SER A 108 8.59 -18.35 19.99
C SER A 108 7.59 -18.64 18.87
N LEU A 109 6.36 -18.13 19.00
CA LEU A 109 5.29 -18.41 18.05
C LEU A 109 5.57 -17.80 16.68
N ILE A 110 6.03 -16.54 16.63
CA ILE A 110 6.36 -15.90 15.34
C ILE A 110 7.54 -16.62 14.66
N THR A 111 8.52 -17.10 15.42
CA THR A 111 9.65 -17.88 14.90
C THR A 111 9.19 -19.24 14.36
N ALA A 112 8.29 -19.94 15.07
CA ALA A 112 7.72 -21.20 14.62
C ALA A 112 6.92 -21.03 13.31
N LEU A 113 6.08 -20.00 13.24
CA LEU A 113 5.34 -19.64 12.03
C LEU A 113 6.26 -19.29 10.87
N THR A 114 7.28 -18.47 11.13
CA THR A 114 8.30 -18.08 10.15
C THR A 114 9.04 -19.30 9.63
N THR A 115 9.50 -20.18 10.52
CA THR A 115 10.23 -21.39 10.13
C THR A 115 9.38 -22.32 9.26
N ARG A 116 8.09 -22.48 9.60
CA ARG A 116 7.20 -23.38 8.87
C ARG A 116 6.71 -22.80 7.55
N PHE A 117 6.37 -21.51 7.51
CA PHE A 117 5.69 -20.88 6.36
C PHE A 117 6.58 -19.98 5.51
N GLU A 118 7.71 -19.49 6.04
CA GLU A 118 8.73 -18.77 5.25
C GLU A 118 9.69 -19.73 4.54
N ASN A 119 9.13 -20.75 3.89
CA ASN A 119 9.93 -21.63 3.04
C ASN A 119 10.18 -20.95 1.69
N LYS A 120 11.25 -20.15 1.62
CA LYS A 120 11.65 -19.41 0.41
C LYS A 120 11.76 -20.30 -0.82
N ARG A 121 12.22 -21.55 -0.66
CA ARG A 121 12.30 -22.52 -1.76
C ARG A 121 10.91 -22.86 -2.30
N LEU A 122 9.99 -23.23 -1.43
CA LEU A 122 8.61 -23.58 -1.81
C LEU A 122 7.84 -22.39 -2.39
N LEU A 123 8.01 -21.19 -1.82
CA LEU A 123 7.41 -19.96 -2.34
C LEU A 123 7.92 -19.66 -3.76
N THR A 124 9.23 -19.77 -3.97
CA THR A 124 9.86 -19.58 -5.29
C THR A 124 9.31 -20.58 -6.29
N GLU A 125 9.28 -21.86 -5.93
CA GLU A 125 8.74 -22.94 -6.76
C GLU A 125 7.26 -22.70 -7.11
N THR A 126 6.44 -22.28 -6.14
CA THR A 126 5.02 -21.96 -6.34
C THR A 126 4.84 -20.86 -7.38
N HIS A 127 5.60 -19.76 -7.27
CA HIS A 127 5.49 -18.65 -8.22
C HIS A 127 6.04 -18.99 -9.61
N ILE A 128 7.10 -19.80 -9.69
CA ILE A 128 7.64 -20.28 -10.97
C ILE A 128 6.63 -21.21 -11.65
N ASN A 129 6.09 -22.19 -10.93
CA ASN A 129 5.11 -23.14 -11.46
C ASN A 129 3.86 -22.41 -11.94
N ALA A 130 3.35 -21.44 -11.16
CA ALA A 130 2.22 -20.62 -11.57
C ALA A 130 2.45 -19.84 -12.89
N ILE A 131 3.70 -19.51 -13.23
CA ILE A 131 4.06 -18.90 -14.53
C ILE A 131 4.16 -19.96 -15.63
N LEU A 132 4.79 -21.10 -15.35
CA LEU A 132 5.00 -22.17 -16.33
C LEU A 132 3.69 -22.90 -16.71
N GLU A 133 2.77 -23.01 -15.76
CA GLU A 133 1.49 -23.71 -15.88
C GLU A 133 0.37 -22.83 -16.44
N ILE A 134 0.63 -21.55 -16.75
CA ILE A 134 -0.32 -20.68 -17.46
C ILE A 134 -0.89 -21.44 -18.66
N GLU A 135 -2.22 -21.47 -18.77
CA GLU A 135 -2.90 -22.18 -19.85
C GLU A 135 -2.59 -21.56 -21.21
N LYS A 136 -2.47 -22.41 -22.22
CA LYS A 136 -2.25 -21.93 -23.59
C LYS A 136 -3.55 -21.36 -24.14
N LEU A 137 -3.50 -20.11 -24.57
CA LEU A 137 -4.57 -19.43 -25.28
C LEU A 137 -4.76 -20.08 -26.65
N THR A 138 -5.95 -20.60 -26.89
CA THR A 138 -6.33 -21.28 -28.14
C THR A 138 -6.95 -20.34 -29.16
N SER A 139 -7.48 -19.20 -28.70
CA SER A 139 -8.14 -18.20 -29.53
C SER A 139 -7.77 -16.79 -29.08
N GLU A 140 -7.92 -15.83 -29.98
CA GLU A 140 -7.70 -14.43 -29.69
C GLU A 140 -8.77 -13.89 -28.71
N SER A 141 -8.40 -13.76 -27.43
CA SER A 141 -9.30 -13.29 -26.37
C SER A 141 -8.64 -12.22 -25.51
N ALA A 142 -9.18 -11.01 -25.54
CA ALA A 142 -8.68 -9.89 -24.75
C ALA A 142 -8.76 -10.17 -23.24
N ARG A 143 -9.80 -10.92 -22.82
CA ARG A 143 -10.00 -11.31 -21.42
C ARG A 143 -8.92 -12.27 -20.96
N ASP A 144 -8.67 -13.33 -21.71
CA ASP A 144 -7.74 -14.38 -21.30
C ASP A 144 -6.30 -13.89 -21.37
N ILE A 145 -5.99 -13.05 -22.36
CA ILE A 145 -4.75 -12.30 -22.45
C ILE A 145 -4.54 -11.46 -21.17
N ARG A 146 -5.55 -10.67 -20.73
CA ARG A 146 -5.45 -9.87 -19.49
C ARG A 146 -5.23 -10.74 -18.26
N THR A 147 -6.01 -11.81 -18.10
CA THR A 147 -5.87 -12.75 -16.98
C THR A 147 -4.47 -13.36 -16.92
N MET A 148 -3.92 -13.78 -18.06
CA MET A 148 -2.54 -14.26 -18.16
C MET A 148 -1.53 -13.22 -17.68
N THR A 149 -1.69 -11.96 -18.09
CA THR A 149 -0.80 -10.87 -17.64
C THR A 149 -0.94 -10.57 -16.17
N ASP A 150 -2.15 -10.59 -15.62
CA ASP A 150 -2.35 -10.40 -14.18
C ASP A 150 -1.65 -11.50 -13.37
N ILE A 151 -1.73 -12.75 -13.82
CA ILE A 151 -1.01 -13.90 -13.23
C ILE A 151 0.51 -13.68 -13.32
N LEU A 152 1.01 -13.33 -14.50
CA LEU A 152 2.43 -13.09 -14.71
C LEU A 152 2.96 -11.94 -13.83
N SER A 153 2.30 -10.79 -13.85
CA SER A 153 2.66 -9.61 -13.06
C SER A 153 2.55 -9.85 -11.56
N LYS A 154 1.58 -10.64 -11.09
CA LYS A 154 1.48 -11.05 -9.68
C LYS A 154 2.70 -11.88 -9.27
N ASN A 155 3.03 -12.93 -10.02
CA ASN A 155 4.10 -13.85 -9.66
C ASN A 155 5.50 -13.23 -9.81
N ILE A 156 5.74 -12.41 -10.86
CA ILE A 156 7.01 -11.67 -10.99
C ILE A 156 7.22 -10.71 -9.82
N ARG A 157 6.18 -9.98 -9.39
CA ARG A 157 6.28 -9.09 -8.23
C ARG A 157 6.60 -9.86 -6.95
N ALA A 158 5.99 -11.03 -6.76
CA ALA A 158 6.27 -11.87 -5.60
C ALA A 158 7.72 -12.41 -5.61
N LEU A 159 8.21 -12.87 -6.76
CA LEU A 159 9.61 -13.30 -6.93
C LEU A 159 10.59 -12.15 -6.65
N LYS A 160 10.27 -10.92 -7.08
CA LYS A 160 11.05 -9.73 -6.75
C LYS A 160 11.13 -9.49 -5.25
N LEU A 161 10.01 -9.61 -4.53
CA LEU A 161 9.98 -9.48 -3.06
C LEU A 161 10.81 -10.56 -2.35
N LEU A 162 10.96 -11.74 -2.96
CA LEU A 162 11.85 -12.81 -2.48
C LEU A 162 13.33 -12.57 -2.81
N GLY A 163 13.68 -11.50 -3.51
CA GLY A 163 15.04 -11.13 -3.89
C GLY A 163 15.47 -11.57 -5.29
N PHE A 164 14.56 -12.12 -6.11
CA PHE A 164 14.85 -12.51 -7.49
C PHE A 164 14.53 -11.37 -8.45
N GLU A 165 15.52 -10.51 -8.69
CA GLU A 165 15.42 -9.44 -9.69
C GLU A 165 15.52 -10.00 -11.12
N ARG A 166 14.77 -9.40 -12.05
CA ARG A 166 14.88 -9.78 -13.47
C ARG A 166 16.17 -9.21 -14.05
N ASN A 167 16.96 -10.06 -14.69
CA ASN A 167 18.05 -9.68 -15.59
C ASN A 167 17.66 -9.94 -17.06
N ASN A 168 18.53 -9.52 -17.99
CA ASN A 168 18.29 -9.68 -19.43
C ASN A 168 18.01 -11.14 -19.85
N LEU A 169 18.69 -12.11 -19.26
CA LEU A 169 18.47 -13.52 -19.58
C LEU A 169 17.09 -13.99 -19.10
N SER A 170 16.76 -13.76 -17.83
CA SER A 170 15.47 -14.12 -17.23
C SER A 170 14.30 -13.50 -17.99
N TYR A 171 14.51 -12.30 -18.52
CA TYR A 171 13.56 -11.60 -19.35
C TYR A 171 13.28 -12.32 -20.67
N LEU A 172 14.33 -12.73 -21.39
CA LEU A 172 14.20 -13.49 -22.63
C LEU A 172 13.57 -14.86 -22.41
N ILE A 173 13.90 -15.51 -21.29
CA ILE A 173 13.28 -16.78 -20.91
C ILE A 173 11.77 -16.59 -20.69
N LEU A 174 11.36 -15.60 -19.90
CA LEU A 174 9.95 -15.29 -19.65
C LEU A 174 9.20 -14.94 -20.93
N LEU A 175 9.78 -14.10 -21.79
CA LEU A 175 9.20 -13.78 -23.10
C LEU A 175 8.95 -15.04 -23.93
N ASN A 176 9.95 -15.93 -24.03
CA ASN A 176 9.81 -17.18 -24.78
C ASN A 176 8.77 -18.12 -24.20
N ILE A 177 8.62 -18.16 -22.86
CA ILE A 177 7.55 -18.93 -22.22
C ILE A 177 6.18 -18.37 -22.65
N ILE A 178 5.98 -17.05 -22.56
CA ILE A 178 4.71 -16.39 -22.89
C ILE A 178 4.37 -16.55 -24.37
N LEU A 179 5.34 -16.41 -25.27
CA LEU A 179 5.13 -16.60 -26.71
C LEU A 179 4.68 -18.02 -27.09
N LYS A 180 4.96 -19.01 -26.24
CA LYS A 180 4.46 -20.39 -26.39
C LYS A 180 3.04 -20.57 -25.85
N LYS A 181 2.59 -19.67 -24.96
CA LYS A 181 1.27 -19.71 -24.32
C LYS A 181 0.21 -18.89 -25.06
N ILE A 182 0.59 -17.94 -25.91
CA ILE A 182 -0.38 -17.15 -26.70
C ILE A 182 -0.88 -17.89 -27.95
N ASP A 183 -2.01 -17.43 -28.48
CA ASP A 183 -2.57 -17.94 -29.73
C ASP A 183 -1.76 -17.50 -30.95
N ARG A 184 -1.99 -18.15 -32.09
CA ARG A 184 -1.24 -17.95 -33.32
C ARG A 184 -1.38 -16.52 -33.87
N GLU A 185 -2.57 -15.92 -33.79
CA GLU A 185 -2.83 -14.59 -34.34
C GLU A 185 -2.17 -13.51 -33.48
N THR A 186 -2.30 -13.61 -32.15
CA THR A 186 -1.61 -12.69 -31.24
C THR A 186 -0.08 -12.79 -31.38
N ARG A 187 0.45 -13.99 -31.61
CA ARG A 187 1.89 -14.16 -31.91
C ARG A 187 2.28 -13.55 -33.24
N LYS A 188 1.48 -13.73 -34.30
CA LYS A 188 1.77 -13.12 -35.61
C LYS A 188 1.80 -11.59 -35.51
N GLN A 189 0.85 -10.98 -34.80
CA GLN A 189 0.83 -9.54 -34.56
C GLN A 189 2.07 -9.06 -33.79
N PHE A 190 2.57 -9.87 -32.84
CA PHE A 190 3.81 -9.58 -32.13
C PHE A 190 5.01 -9.52 -33.05
N GLU A 191 5.26 -10.58 -33.82
CA GLU A 191 6.42 -10.68 -34.72
C GLU A 191 6.39 -9.57 -35.77
N GLN A 192 5.21 -9.14 -36.22
CA GLN A 192 5.04 -7.99 -37.13
C GLN A 192 5.34 -6.63 -36.48
N SER A 193 5.28 -6.52 -35.15
CA SER A 193 5.48 -5.27 -34.43
C SER A 193 6.95 -4.99 -34.07
N ILE A 194 7.85 -5.91 -34.39
CA ILE A 194 9.26 -5.88 -34.02
C ILE A 194 10.12 -5.94 -35.27
N ASP A 195 11.16 -5.11 -35.30
CA ASP A 195 12.20 -5.18 -36.32
C ASP A 195 13.01 -6.46 -36.16
N SER A 196 13.31 -7.13 -37.28
CA SER A 196 13.94 -8.46 -37.31
C SER A 196 15.31 -8.56 -36.61
N ASN A 197 15.94 -7.43 -36.28
CA ASN A 197 17.26 -7.35 -35.62
C ASN A 197 17.20 -6.76 -34.19
N GLN A 198 16.01 -6.58 -33.60
CA GLN A 198 15.86 -6.07 -32.24
C GLN A 198 15.41 -7.15 -31.27
N ILE A 199 16.06 -7.19 -30.10
CA ILE A 199 15.65 -8.05 -29.00
C ILE A 199 14.36 -7.44 -28.40
N PRO A 200 13.24 -8.17 -28.38
CA PRO A 200 11.97 -7.60 -27.96
C PRO A 200 11.96 -7.31 -26.46
N GLU A 201 11.40 -6.17 -26.11
CA GLU A 201 11.09 -5.86 -24.73
C GLU A 201 9.70 -6.44 -24.33
N LEU A 202 9.66 -7.48 -23.47
CA LEU A 202 8.45 -7.99 -22.82
C LEU A 202 7.58 -6.88 -22.22
N ASP A 203 8.13 -5.85 -21.59
CA ASP A 203 7.32 -4.77 -21.01
C ASP A 203 6.67 -3.93 -22.12
N ARG A 204 7.38 -3.70 -23.23
CA ARG A 204 6.85 -3.09 -24.45
C ARG A 204 5.80 -3.99 -25.13
N TYR A 205 5.94 -5.31 -25.04
CA TYR A 205 4.96 -6.29 -25.53
C TYR A 205 3.67 -6.29 -24.71
N ILE A 206 3.80 -6.39 -23.38
CA ILE A 206 2.69 -6.28 -22.43
C ILE A 206 2.02 -4.91 -22.58
N TYR A 207 2.75 -3.86 -22.93
CA TYR A 207 2.14 -2.57 -23.18
C TYR A 207 1.40 -2.50 -24.53
N ASN A 208 2.02 -2.97 -25.62
CA ASN A 208 1.52 -2.77 -26.99
C ASN A 208 0.34 -3.68 -27.36
N VAL A 209 0.36 -4.96 -26.98
CA VAL A 209 -0.73 -5.90 -27.29
C VAL A 209 -1.97 -5.61 -26.42
N PHE A 210 -1.76 -5.12 -25.21
CA PHE A 210 -2.83 -4.98 -24.22
C PHE A 210 -3.51 -3.61 -24.24
N ARG A 211 -2.84 -2.55 -24.73
CA ARG A 211 -3.48 -1.24 -24.93
C ARG A 211 -4.32 -1.20 -26.22
N LYS A 212 -3.91 -1.88 -27.30
CA LYS A 212 -4.67 -1.92 -28.57
C LYS A 212 -6.01 -2.65 -28.46
N LYS A 213 -6.23 -3.44 -27.41
CA LYS A 213 -7.51 -4.13 -27.12
C LYS A 213 -8.38 -3.45 -26.06
N LYS A 214 -8.11 -2.19 -25.69
CA LYS A 214 -9.11 -1.39 -24.95
C LYS A 214 -10.33 -1.21 -25.86
N PRO A 215 -11.54 -1.61 -25.45
CA PRO A 215 -12.73 -1.21 -26.17
C PRO A 215 -12.79 0.32 -26.12
N ASN A 216 -13.00 0.95 -27.27
CA ASN A 216 -13.50 2.31 -27.30
C ASN A 216 -14.83 2.27 -26.55
N TYR A 217 -14.83 2.75 -25.30
CA TYR A 217 -16.07 3.13 -24.65
C TYR A 217 -16.59 4.33 -25.43
N ARG A 218 -17.54 4.07 -26.33
CA ARG A 218 -18.53 5.06 -26.78
C ARG A 218 -19.69 5.04 -25.80
#